data_AF-A0A645H3D3-F1
#
_entry.id   AF-A0A645H3D3-F1
#
_cell.length_a   1.000
_cell.length_b   1.000
_cell.length_c   1.000
_cell.angle_alpha   90.00
_cell.angle_beta   90.00
_cell.angle_gamma   90.00
#
_symmetry.space_group_name_H-M   'P 1'
#
loop_
_entity.id
_entity.type
_entity.pdbx_description
1 polymer ?
#
loop_
_entity_poly.entity_id
_entity_poly.type
_entity_poly.pdbx_seq_one_letter_code
_entity_poly.pdbx_strand_id
1 'polypeptide(L)'
;MIPLMARLSDRIGRKPVLIISAVAMGIVAYPMFRLIATGQMALAAIGAVVMAVAFSGHAATVHTVLFEMFPTSVRYSAYSIGFSLSTIIFGGSAPLVMTEIIHATGNSLVPAYAAIITAGITLITVFLLKETRGRPLVLTD
;
A
#
# COMPACT_ATOMS: atom_id res chain seq x y z
N MET A 1 -1.80 14.04 -4.64
CA MET A 1 -0.95 13.73 -3.46
C MET A 1 0.27 12.88 -3.81
N ILE A 2 0.16 11.90 -4.71
CA ILE A 2 1.25 11.00 -5.12
C ILE A 2 2.55 11.72 -5.58
N PRO A 3 2.55 12.73 -6.47
CA PRO A 3 3.79 13.39 -6.89
C PRO A 3 4.48 14.19 -5.77
N LEU A 4 3.70 14.68 -4.79
CA LEU A 4 4.24 15.38 -3.62
C LEU A 4 4.91 14.39 -2.66
N MET A 5 4.28 13.24 -2.43
CA MET A 5 4.86 12.16 -1.62
C MET A 5 6.06 11.50 -2.27
N ALA A 6 6.10 11.42 -3.60
CA ALA A 6 7.27 10.95 -4.34
C ALA A 6 8.48 11.87 -4.10
N ARG A 7 8.32 13.19 -4.28
CA ARG A 7 9.37 14.19 -3.99
C ARG A 7 9.82 14.16 -2.53
N LEU A 8 8.88 13.95 -1.61
CA LEU A 8 9.19 13.84 -0.20
C LEU A 8 10.01 12.56 0.07
N SER A 9 9.62 11.43 -0.50
CA SER A 9 10.37 10.17 -0.42
C SER A 9 11.80 10.29 -0.92
N ASP A 10 12.04 11.04 -2.01
CA ASP A 10 13.40 11.26 -2.50
C ASP A 10 14.28 12.03 -1.49
N ARG A 11 13.65 12.85 -0.62
CA ARG A 11 14.33 13.64 0.42
C ARG A 11 14.45 12.98 1.80
N ILE A 12 13.52 12.12 2.20
CA ILE A 12 13.59 11.41 3.50
C ILE A 12 14.09 9.97 3.39
N GLY A 13 14.10 9.39 2.18
CA GLY A 13 14.41 7.98 1.96
C GLY A 13 13.16 7.14 1.83
N ARG A 14 13.29 6.01 1.15
CA ARG A 14 12.14 5.22 0.71
C ARG A 14 11.60 4.34 1.84
N LYS A 15 12.48 3.79 2.68
CA LYS A 15 12.08 2.97 3.82
C LYS A 15 11.27 3.76 4.87
N PRO A 16 11.67 4.98 5.30
CA PRO A 16 10.86 5.79 6.21
C PRO A 16 9.45 6.11 5.67
N VAL A 17 9.32 6.46 4.39
CA VAL A 17 8.00 6.77 3.80
C VAL A 17 7.08 5.55 3.78
N LEU A 18 7.62 4.36 3.46
CA LEU A 18 6.86 3.11 3.50
C LEU A 18 6.41 2.76 4.92
N ILE A 19 7.28 2.93 5.93
CA ILE A 19 6.94 2.70 7.34
C ILE A 19 5.84 3.67 7.80
N ILE A 20 6.01 4.98 7.54
CA ILE A 20 5.03 6.00 7.94
C ILE A 20 3.68 5.72 7.30
N SER A 21 3.66 5.38 6.01
CA SER A 21 2.41 5.07 5.29
C SER A 21 1.74 3.81 5.84
N ALA A 22 2.52 2.75 6.13
CA ALA A 22 1.98 1.51 6.69
C ALA A 22 1.41 1.73 8.11
N VAL A 23 2.12 2.46 8.97
CA VAL A 23 1.65 2.78 10.33
C VAL A 23 0.41 3.68 10.27
N ALA A 24 0.43 4.72 9.42
CA ALA A 24 -0.71 5.60 9.24
C ALA A 24 -1.94 4.81 8.77
N MET A 25 -1.78 3.90 7.80
CA MET A 25 -2.87 3.06 7.32
C MET A 25 -3.40 2.13 8.42
N GLY A 26 -2.52 1.50 9.21
CA GLY A 26 -2.92 0.63 10.31
C GLY A 26 -3.73 1.35 11.40
N ILE A 27 -3.38 2.60 11.71
CA ILE A 27 -4.09 3.40 12.71
C ILE A 27 -5.42 3.94 12.16
N VAL A 28 -5.41 4.44 10.94
CA VAL A 28 -6.54 5.15 10.33
C VAL A 28 -7.60 4.20 9.77
N ALA A 29 -7.24 2.98 9.38
CA ALA A 29 -8.16 2.01 8.77
C ALA A 29 -9.39 1.76 9.66
N TYR A 30 -9.22 1.44 10.95
CA TYR A 30 -10.33 1.14 11.84
C TYR A 30 -11.33 2.31 12.00
N PRO A 31 -10.93 3.53 12.41
CA PRO A 31 -11.86 4.64 12.60
C PRO A 31 -12.51 5.10 11.29
N MET A 32 -11.79 5.05 10.16
CA MET A 32 -12.36 5.48 8.88
C MET A 32 -13.33 4.46 8.30
N PHE A 33 -13.08 3.16 8.43
CA PHE A 33 -14.06 2.15 8.03
C PHE A 33 -15.32 2.17 8.92
N ARG A 34 -15.18 2.42 10.22
CA ARG A 34 -16.32 2.71 11.11
C ARG A 34 -17.13 3.90 10.61
N LEU A 35 -16.45 4.96 10.17
CA LEU A 35 -17.08 6.16 9.66
C LEU A 35 -17.80 5.91 8.33
N ILE A 36 -17.20 5.14 7.42
CA ILE A 36 -17.80 4.73 6.14
C ILE A 36 -19.02 3.84 6.38
N ALA A 37 -18.97 2.95 7.36
CA ALA A 37 -20.06 2.05 7.71
C ALA A 37 -21.31 2.75 8.25
N THR A 38 -21.26 4.05 8.56
CA THR A 38 -22.43 4.84 9.00
C THR A 38 -23.45 5.10 7.88
N GLY A 39 -23.08 4.88 6.62
CA GLY A 39 -23.96 5.07 5.46
C GLY A 39 -24.18 6.53 5.03
N GLN A 40 -23.57 7.50 5.73
CA GLN A 40 -23.64 8.92 5.33
C GLN A 40 -22.60 9.23 4.25
N MET A 41 -23.06 9.69 3.07
CA MET A 41 -22.20 9.95 1.92
C MET A 41 -21.05 10.92 2.22
N ALA A 42 -21.31 12.00 2.97
CA ALA A 42 -20.29 12.99 3.33
C ALA A 42 -19.18 12.39 4.21
N LEU A 43 -19.57 11.57 5.19
CA LEU A 43 -18.65 10.89 6.09
C LEU A 43 -17.84 9.79 5.38
N ALA A 44 -18.48 9.07 4.46
CA ALA A 44 -17.81 8.09 3.62
C ALA A 44 -16.76 8.74 2.70
N ALA A 45 -17.08 9.88 2.10
CA ALA A 45 -16.16 10.65 1.27
C ALA A 45 -14.93 11.12 2.07
N ILE A 46 -15.14 11.66 3.28
CA ILE A 46 -14.04 12.06 4.17
C ILE A 46 -13.18 10.84 4.53
N GLY A 47 -13.80 9.73 4.94
CA GLY A 47 -13.09 8.51 5.27
C GLY A 47 -12.23 7.99 4.12
N ALA A 48 -12.78 7.97 2.90
CA ALA A 48 -12.06 7.57 1.70
C ALA A 48 -10.86 8.48 1.39
N VAL A 49 -11.04 9.82 1.50
CA VAL A 49 -9.97 10.78 1.27
C VAL A 49 -8.84 10.61 2.29
N VAL A 50 -9.16 10.45 3.57
CA VAL A 50 -8.15 10.27 4.62
C VAL A 50 -7.36 8.99 4.41
N MET A 51 -8.03 7.87 4.08
CA MET A 51 -7.33 6.62 3.74
C MET A 51 -6.48 6.76 2.47
N ALA A 52 -6.96 7.45 1.44
CA ALA A 52 -6.20 7.69 0.22
C ALA A 52 -4.93 8.54 0.48
N VAL A 53 -5.02 9.53 1.37
CA VAL A 53 -3.85 10.32 1.80
C VAL A 53 -2.86 9.44 2.56
N ALA A 54 -3.31 8.64 3.52
CA ALA A 54 -2.45 7.72 4.27
C ALA A 54 -1.74 6.70 3.37
N PHE A 55 -2.43 6.20 2.34
CA PHE A 55 -1.89 5.23 1.39
C PHE A 55 -0.99 5.87 0.30
N SER A 56 -1.11 7.17 0.05
CA SER A 56 -0.44 7.83 -1.07
C SER A 56 1.09 7.75 -1.03
N GLY A 57 1.70 7.74 0.15
CA GLY A 57 3.15 7.55 0.31
C GLY A 57 3.60 6.13 -0.07
N HIS A 58 2.79 5.11 0.25
CA HIS A 58 3.04 3.74 -0.16
C HIS A 58 2.97 3.62 -1.69
N ALA A 59 1.89 4.09 -2.30
CA ALA A 59 1.71 4.06 -3.75
C ALA A 59 2.82 4.82 -4.51
N ALA A 60 3.34 5.92 -3.95
CA ALA A 60 4.40 6.70 -4.56
C ALA A 60 5.78 6.01 -4.53
N THR A 61 6.02 5.10 -3.59
CA THR A 61 7.37 4.59 -3.28
C THR A 61 7.54 3.10 -3.59
N VAL A 62 6.46 2.33 -3.54
CA VAL A 62 6.51 0.87 -3.72
C VAL A 62 7.06 0.45 -5.08
N HIS A 63 6.63 1.12 -6.16
CA HIS A 63 7.09 0.80 -7.52
C HIS A 63 8.57 1.13 -7.69
N THR A 64 9.01 2.27 -7.16
CA THR A 64 10.38 2.74 -7.28
C THR A 64 11.34 1.82 -6.52
N VAL A 65 10.97 1.39 -5.31
CA VAL A 65 11.73 0.40 -4.52
C VAL A 65 11.80 -0.94 -5.25
N LEU A 66 10.69 -1.40 -5.79
CA LEU A 66 10.62 -2.67 -6.52
C LEU A 66 11.54 -2.65 -7.76
N PHE A 67 11.58 -1.55 -8.50
CA PHE A 67 12.50 -1.39 -9.61
C PHE A 67 13.97 -1.42 -9.18
N GLU A 68 14.33 -0.83 -8.04
CA GLU A 68 15.72 -0.85 -7.56
C GLU A 68 16.19 -2.23 -7.06
N MET A 69 15.26 -3.12 -6.67
CA MET A 69 15.59 -4.48 -6.25
C MET A 69 15.96 -5.40 -7.43
N PHE A 70 15.54 -5.08 -8.66
CA PHE A 70 15.80 -5.91 -9.83
C PHE A 70 16.96 -5.39 -10.70
N PRO A 71 17.80 -6.29 -11.26
CA PRO A 71 18.82 -5.93 -12.24
C PRO A 71 18.18 -5.31 -13.49
N THR A 72 18.87 -4.33 -14.08
CA THR A 72 18.39 -3.53 -15.22
C THR A 72 17.91 -4.37 -16.41
N SER A 73 18.56 -5.51 -16.67
CA SER A 73 18.23 -6.41 -17.79
C SER A 73 16.86 -7.08 -17.69
N VAL A 74 16.33 -7.31 -16.48
CA VAL A 74 15.07 -8.03 -16.25
C VAL A 74 14.03 -7.20 -15.52
N ARG A 75 14.37 -5.96 -15.14
CA ARG A 75 13.57 -5.08 -14.28
C ARG A 75 12.13 -4.89 -14.75
N TYR A 76 11.94 -4.58 -16.04
CA TYR A 76 10.60 -4.31 -16.58
C TYR A 76 9.76 -5.58 -16.64
N SER A 77 10.32 -6.68 -17.14
CA SER A 77 9.63 -7.97 -17.26
C SER A 77 9.29 -8.56 -15.90
N ALA A 78 10.24 -8.58 -14.95
CA ALA A 78 10.01 -9.09 -13.60
C ALA A 78 8.94 -8.27 -12.85
N TYR A 79 8.99 -6.94 -12.97
CA TYR A 79 7.98 -6.06 -12.41
C TYR A 79 6.59 -6.33 -13.01
N SER A 80 6.46 -6.31 -14.34
CA SER A 80 5.16 -6.48 -15.00
C SER A 80 4.56 -7.85 -14.72
N ILE A 81 5.35 -8.92 -14.70
CA ILE A 81 4.86 -10.27 -14.39
C ILE A 81 4.40 -10.33 -12.93
N GLY A 82 5.22 -9.87 -11.97
CA GLY A 82 4.87 -9.90 -10.55
C GLY A 82 3.64 -9.05 -10.22
N PHE A 83 3.58 -7.84 -10.77
CA PHE A 83 2.46 -6.93 -10.57
C PHE A 83 1.17 -7.47 -11.20
N SER A 84 1.25 -7.99 -12.43
CA SER A 84 0.07 -8.54 -13.11
C SER A 84 -0.44 -9.78 -12.42
N LEU A 85 0.44 -10.70 -12.00
CA LEU A 85 0.03 -11.90 -11.27
C LEU A 85 -0.63 -11.54 -9.94
N SER A 86 -0.04 -10.63 -9.17
CA SER A 86 -0.65 -10.11 -7.94
C SER A 86 -2.02 -9.49 -8.20
N THR A 87 -2.14 -8.67 -9.25
CA THR A 87 -3.41 -8.01 -9.62
C THR A 87 -4.46 -9.00 -10.09
N ILE A 88 -4.09 -10.05 -10.83
CA ILE A 88 -5.01 -11.11 -11.26
C ILE A 88 -5.54 -11.87 -10.05
N ILE A 89 -4.64 -12.24 -9.12
CA ILE A 89 -5.03 -12.99 -7.94
C ILE A 89 -5.88 -12.11 -7.01
N PHE A 90 -5.40 -10.93 -6.62
CA PHE A 90 -6.01 -10.13 -5.54
C PHE A 90 -6.93 -9.01 -6.01
N GLY A 91 -6.86 -8.59 -7.28
CA GLY A 91 -7.60 -7.42 -7.78
C GLY A 91 -9.12 -7.59 -7.73
N GLY A 92 -9.62 -8.81 -7.96
CA GLY A 92 -11.05 -9.13 -7.85
C GLY A 92 -11.39 -10.09 -6.72
N SER A 93 -10.51 -11.04 -6.40
CA SER A 93 -10.83 -12.05 -5.39
C SER A 93 -10.89 -11.48 -3.97
N ALA A 94 -10.03 -10.52 -3.64
CA ALA A 94 -9.99 -9.93 -2.30
C ALA A 94 -11.32 -9.27 -1.92
N PRO A 95 -11.91 -8.34 -2.71
CA PRO A 95 -13.21 -7.76 -2.37
C PRO A 95 -14.34 -8.78 -2.35
N LEU A 96 -14.30 -9.82 -3.19
CA LEU A 96 -15.28 -10.92 -3.15
C LEU A 96 -15.22 -11.68 -1.83
N VAL A 97 -14.02 -12.12 -1.41
CA VAL A 97 -13.81 -12.80 -0.13
C VAL A 97 -14.24 -11.92 1.04
N MET A 98 -13.91 -10.63 1.03
CA MET A 98 -14.36 -9.70 2.07
C MET A 98 -15.88 -9.60 2.10
N THR A 99 -16.54 -9.55 0.94
CA THR A 99 -18.00 -9.46 0.83
C THR A 99 -18.68 -10.71 1.39
N GLU A 100 -18.16 -11.90 1.08
CA GLU A 100 -18.66 -13.18 1.61
C GLU A 100 -18.50 -13.25 3.14
N ILE A 101 -17.34 -12.82 3.67
CA ILE A 101 -17.12 -12.79 5.12
C ILE A 101 -18.05 -11.78 5.81
N ILE A 102 -18.29 -10.61 5.20
CA ILE A 102 -19.27 -9.64 5.69
C ILE A 102 -20.67 -10.26 5.70
N HIS A 103 -21.07 -10.97 4.65
CA HIS A 103 -22.35 -11.67 4.57
C HIS A 103 -22.49 -12.73 5.67
N ALA A 104 -21.44 -13.51 5.94
CA ALA A 104 -21.45 -14.55 6.96
C ALA A 104 -21.41 -14.00 8.40
N THR A 105 -20.70 -12.89 8.64
CA THR A 105 -20.45 -12.36 9.99
C THR A 105 -21.39 -11.21 10.37
N GLY A 106 -22.00 -10.55 9.38
CA GLY A 106 -22.75 -9.30 9.55
C GLY A 106 -21.88 -8.08 9.91
N ASN A 107 -20.54 -8.22 9.88
CA ASN A 107 -19.62 -7.19 10.34
C ASN A 107 -19.02 -6.41 9.16
N SER A 108 -19.44 -5.16 8.98
CA SER A 108 -18.95 -4.26 7.92
C SER A 108 -17.51 -3.78 8.12
N LEU A 109 -16.87 -4.10 9.26
CA LEU A 109 -15.48 -3.73 9.57
C LEU A 109 -14.46 -4.77 9.13
N VAL A 110 -14.89 -5.89 8.54
CA VAL A 110 -13.99 -6.94 8.01
C VAL A 110 -12.89 -6.37 7.10
N PRO A 111 -13.16 -5.46 6.15
CA PRO A 111 -12.12 -4.86 5.32
C PRO A 111 -11.10 -4.04 6.11
N ALA A 112 -11.52 -3.44 7.24
CA ALA A 112 -10.63 -2.68 8.12
C ALA A 112 -9.60 -3.59 8.78
N TYR A 113 -10.01 -4.76 9.27
CA TYR A 113 -9.10 -5.73 9.86
C TYR A 113 -8.12 -6.29 8.81
N ALA A 114 -8.60 -6.59 7.60
CA ALA A 114 -7.74 -7.01 6.50
C ALA A 114 -6.70 -5.92 6.12
N ALA A 115 -7.10 -4.65 6.11
CA ALA A 115 -6.19 -3.53 5.87
C ALA A 115 -5.13 -3.40 6.98
N ILE A 116 -5.49 -3.60 8.25
CA ILE A 116 -4.54 -3.58 9.37
C ILE A 116 -3.55 -4.75 9.28
N ILE A 117 -4.02 -5.94 8.95
CA ILE A 117 -3.16 -7.13 8.79
C ILE A 117 -2.17 -6.92 7.65
N THR A 118 -2.65 -6.47 6.49
CA THR A 118 -1.79 -6.20 5.32
C THR A 118 -0.81 -5.05 5.56
N ALA A 119 -1.20 -4.02 6.34
CA ALA A 119 -0.29 -2.98 6.81
C ALA A 119 0.81 -3.55 7.72
N GLY A 120 0.47 -4.49 8.61
CA GLY A 120 1.43 -5.20 9.45
C GLY A 120 2.42 -6.03 8.64
N ILE A 121 1.94 -6.79 7.64
CA ILE A 121 2.78 -7.54 6.71
C ILE A 121 3.72 -6.59 5.96
N THR A 122 3.19 -5.49 5.44
CA THR A 122 3.97 -4.45 4.75
C THR A 122 5.08 -3.92 5.65
N LEU A 123 4.78 -3.62 6.91
CA LEU A 123 5.75 -3.13 7.87
C LEU A 123 6.89 -4.13 8.08
N ILE A 124 6.57 -5.42 8.27
CA ILE A 124 7.56 -6.50 8.40
C ILE A 124 8.43 -6.59 7.14
N THR A 125 7.82 -6.60 5.95
CA THR A 125 8.53 -6.64 4.67
C THR A 125 9.50 -5.46 4.53
N VAL A 126 9.05 -4.25 4.88
CA VAL A 126 9.86 -3.03 4.81
C VAL A 126 11.01 -3.06 5.82
N PHE A 127 10.83 -3.69 7.00
CA PHE A 127 11.92 -3.88 7.95
C PHE A 127 13.01 -4.81 7.40
N LEU A 128 12.62 -5.90 6.73
CA LEU A 128 13.53 -6.84 6.08
C LEU A 128 14.24 -6.24 4.85
N LEU A 129 13.62 -5.23 4.24
CA LEU A 129 14.20 -4.52 3.12
C LEU A 129 15.43 -3.70 3.56
N LYS A 130 16.57 -3.89 2.87
CA LYS A 130 17.72 -3.00 2.99
C LYS A 130 17.39 -1.66 2.35
N GLU A 131 17.70 -0.56 3.04
CA GLU A 131 17.50 0.80 2.51
C GLU A 131 18.27 0.96 1.20
N THR A 132 17.59 1.41 0.17
CA THR A 132 18.15 1.55 -1.19
C THR A 132 18.68 2.95 -1.45
N ARG A 133 18.45 3.89 -0.52
CA ARG A 133 18.93 5.26 -0.60
C ARG A 133 20.46 5.32 -0.72
N GLY A 134 20.95 5.81 -1.86
CA GLY A 134 22.38 6.08 -2.09
C GLY A 134 23.18 4.96 -2.74
N ARG A 135 22.56 3.87 -3.21
CA ARG A 135 23.26 2.92 -4.08
C ARG A 135 23.31 3.49 -5.49
N PRO A 136 24.51 3.63 -6.11
CA PRO A 136 24.60 4.04 -7.49
C PRO A 136 23.81 3.04 -8.34
N LEU A 137 22.97 3.56 -9.24
CA LEU A 137 22.50 2.79 -10.38
C LEU A 137 23.77 2.27 -11.05
N VAL A 138 24.02 0.96 -10.96
CA VAL A 138 25.15 0.34 -11.64
C VAL A 138 24.88 0.51 -13.13
N LEU A 139 25.44 1.58 -13.70
CA LEU A 139 25.72 1.74 -15.11
C LEU A 139 26.84 0.74 -15.38
N THR A 140 26.48 -0.50 -15.68
CA THR A 140 27.40 -1.38 -16.40
C THR A 140 27.19 -1.09 -17.87
N ASP A 141 28.25 -0.55 -18.48
CA ASP A 141 28.42 -0.23 -19.90
C ASP A 141 28.10 -1.41 -20.82
#